data_AF-M1XP96-F1
#
_entry.id   AF-M1XP96-F1
#
_cell.length_a   1.000
_cell.length_b   1.000
_cell.length_c   1.000
_cell.angle_alpha   90.00
_cell.angle_beta   90.00
_cell.angle_gamma   90.00
#
_symmetry.space_group_name_H-M   'P 1'
#
loop_
_entity.id
_entity.type
_entity.pdbx_description
1 polymer ?
#
loop_
_entity_poly.entity_id
_entity_poly.type
_entity_poly.pdbx_seq_one_letter_code
_entity_poly.pdbx_strand_id
1 'polypeptide(L)' 'MKEILAPVVELVAYAVATAAFTVAGVFAELTSVDYLAAGNTTFAAWLVVMGAVALYAGVVALGAGELLPRVRDTVADGR' A
#
# COMPACT_ATOMS: atom_id res chain seq x y z
N MET A 1 -12.10 27.76 2.85
CA MET A 1 -12.55 26.38 2.52
C MET A 1 -11.73 25.74 1.39
N LYS A 2 -11.43 26.43 0.28
CA LYS A 2 -10.61 25.85 -0.81
C LYS A 2 -9.17 25.51 -0.41
N GLU A 3 -8.58 26.24 0.53
CA GLU A 3 -7.20 26.03 1.00
C GLU A 3 -6.99 24.72 1.78
N ILE A 4 -8.04 24.15 2.38
CA ILE A 4 -7.97 22.90 3.16
C ILE A 4 -8.38 21.67 2.33
N LEU A 5 -9.20 21.86 1.29
CA LEU A 5 -9.72 20.74 0.50
C LEU A 5 -8.64 20.04 -0.34
N ALA A 6 -7.71 20.79 -0.94
CA ALA A 6 -6.65 20.20 -1.75
C ALA A 6 -5.72 19.28 -0.93
N PRO A 7 -5.21 19.70 0.25
CA PRO A 7 -4.42 18.83 1.14
C PRO A 7 -5.16 17.57 1.59
N VAL A 8 -6.46 17.68 1.92
CA VAL A 8 -7.26 16.52 2.37
C VAL A 8 -7.47 15.52 1.24
N VAL A 9 -7.76 15.99 0.02
CA VAL A 9 -7.91 15.11 -1.15
C VAL A 9 -6.61 14.37 -1.46
N GLU A 10 -5.48 15.06 -1.40
CA GLU A 10 -4.16 14.44 -1.59
C GLU A 10 -3.89 13.37 -0.53
N LEU A 11 -4.16 13.69 0.75
CA LEU A 11 -4.00 12.73 1.86
C LEU A 11 -4.85 11.48 1.66
N VAL A 12 -6.12 11.65 1.27
CA VAL A 12 -7.03 10.53 0.96
C VAL A 12 -6.51 9.71 -0.21
N ALA A 13 -5.99 10.35 -1.27
CA ALA A 13 -5.42 9.65 -2.41
C ALA A 13 -4.24 8.77 -2.00
N TYR A 14 -3.30 9.29 -1.18
CA TYR A 14 -2.19 8.50 -0.64
C TYR A 14 -2.66 7.38 0.29
N ALA A 15 -3.69 7.62 1.11
CA ALA A 15 -4.25 6.61 1.99
C ALA A 15 -4.86 5.45 1.20
N VAL A 16 -5.64 5.77 0.16
CA VAL A 16 -6.26 4.79 -0.73
C VAL A 16 -5.19 4.01 -1.50
N ALA A 17 -4.18 4.69 -2.06
CA ALA A 17 -3.10 4.04 -2.78
C ALA A 17 -2.29 3.10 -1.87
N THR A 18 -1.93 3.57 -0.67
CA THR A 18 -1.26 2.77 0.37
C THR A 18 -2.05 1.51 0.67
N ALA A 19 -3.33 1.65 1.00
CA ALA A 19 -4.20 0.53 1.33
C ALA A 19 -4.34 -0.44 0.14
N ALA A 20 -4.53 0.08 -1.08
CA ALA A 20 -4.68 -0.74 -2.27
C ALA A 20 -3.43 -1.60 -2.54
N PHE A 21 -2.23 -1.01 -2.49
CA PHE A 21 -0.99 -1.76 -2.68
C PHE A 21 -0.74 -2.78 -1.56
N THR A 22 -1.00 -2.43 -0.31
CA THR A 22 -0.87 -3.37 0.81
C THR A 22 -1.84 -4.54 0.67
N VAL A 23 -3.13 -4.29 0.37
CA VAL A 23 -4.12 -5.35 0.18
C VAL A 23 -3.77 -6.23 -1.01
N ALA A 24 -3.38 -5.63 -2.15
CA ALA A 24 -2.94 -6.38 -3.32
C ALA A 24 -1.73 -7.26 -3.03
N GLY A 25 -0.76 -6.74 -2.27
CA GLY A 25 0.42 -7.48 -1.86
C GLY A 25 0.08 -8.67 -0.97
N VAL A 26 -0.71 -8.47 0.10
CA VAL A 26 -1.18 -9.56 0.97
C VAL A 26 -1.95 -10.61 0.17
N PHE A 27 -2.83 -10.17 -0.74
CA PHE A 27 -3.61 -11.08 -1.57
C PHE A 27 -2.72 -11.91 -2.50
N ALA A 28 -1.68 -11.30 -3.10
CA ALA A 28 -0.71 -12.01 -3.93
C ALA A 28 0.07 -13.05 -3.13
N GLU A 29 0.52 -12.73 -1.92
CA GLU A 29 1.22 -13.67 -1.03
C GLU A 29 0.33 -14.87 -0.67
N LEU A 30 -0.93 -14.64 -0.28
CA LEU A 30 -1.87 -15.72 0.01
C LEU A 30 -2.14 -16.60 -1.21
N THR A 31 -2.36 -15.97 -2.37
CA THR A 31 -2.58 -16.68 -3.64
C THR A 31 -1.35 -17.48 -4.05
N SER A 32 -0.14 -16.99 -3.76
CA SER A 32 1.10 -17.72 -4.06
C SER A 32 1.19 -19.06 -3.32
N VAL A 33 0.69 -19.11 -2.08
CA VAL A 33 0.64 -20.35 -1.27
C VAL A 33 -0.31 -21.36 -1.92
N ASP A 34 -1.46 -20.91 -2.41
CA ASP A 34 -2.43 -21.77 -3.11
C ASP A 34 -1.82 -22.37 -4.39
N TYR A 35 -1.13 -21.56 -5.20
CA TYR A 35 -0.47 -22.05 -6.42
C TYR A 35 0.72 -22.98 -6.12
N LEU A 36 1.44 -22.72 -5.04
CA LEU A 36 2.52 -23.59 -4.59
C LEU A 36 1.97 -24.97 -4.17
N ALA A 37 0.87 -24.98 -3.41
CA ALA A 37 0.17 -26.21 -3.01
C ALA A 37 -0.41 -26.97 -4.21
N ALA A 38 -0.82 -26.26 -5.26
CA ALA A 38 -1.26 -26.84 -6.53
C ALA A 38 -0.12 -27.33 -7.44
N GLY A 39 1.15 -27.18 -7.03
CA GLY A 39 2.33 -27.62 -7.78
C GLY A 39 2.79 -26.65 -8.89
N ASN A 40 2.15 -25.49 -9.03
CA ASN A 40 2.55 -24.47 -9.99
C ASN A 40 3.58 -23.51 -9.37
N THR A 41 4.81 -24.00 -9.25
CA THR A 41 5.91 -23.29 -8.59
C THR A 41 6.32 -22.01 -9.32
N THR A 42 6.30 -21.99 -10.64
CA THR A 42 6.68 -20.82 -11.45
C THR A 42 5.76 -19.64 -11.17
N PHE A 43 4.44 -19.85 -11.18
CA PHE A 43 3.50 -18.76 -10.92
C PHE A 43 3.46 -18.36 -9.44
N ALA A 44 3.61 -19.32 -8.52
CA ALA A 44 3.76 -19.04 -7.10
C ALA A 44 4.96 -18.12 -6.84
N ALA A 45 6.14 -18.43 -7.40
CA ALA A 45 7.34 -17.61 -7.23
C ALA A 45 7.16 -16.19 -7.80
N TRP A 46 6.51 -16.07 -8.96
CA TRP A 46 6.16 -14.76 -9.53
C TRP A 46 5.24 -13.96 -8.62
N LEU A 47 4.21 -14.60 -8.05
CA LEU A 47 3.29 -13.95 -7.12
C LEU A 47 3.97 -13.50 -5.84
N VAL A 48 4.89 -14.28 -5.27
CA VAL A 48 5.69 -13.84 -4.10
C VAL A 48 6.51 -12.60 -4.45
N VAL A 49 7.17 -12.57 -5.60
CA VAL A 49 7.96 -11.39 -6.00
C VAL A 49 7.06 -10.16 -6.16
N MET A 50 5.93 -10.29 -6.86
CA MET A 50 5.00 -9.19 -7.07
C MET A 50 4.28 -8.78 -5.79
N GLY A 51 3.98 -9.72 -4.91
CA GLY A 51 3.40 -9.51 -3.58
C GLY A 51 4.35 -8.69 -2.71
N ALA A 52 5.61 -9.10 -2.62
CA ALA A 52 6.66 -8.36 -1.93
C ALA A 52 6.85 -6.94 -2.49
N VAL A 53 6.84 -6.77 -3.83
CA VAL A 53 6.93 -5.45 -4.46
C VAL A 53 5.72 -4.57 -4.10
N ALA A 54 4.51 -5.12 -4.16
CA ALA A 54 3.29 -4.37 -3.80
C ALA A 54 3.26 -4.02 -2.31
N LEU A 55 3.69 -4.94 -1.42
CA LEU A 55 3.81 -4.68 0.01
C LEU A 55 4.85 -3.60 0.31
N TYR A 56 6.01 -3.63 -0.37
CA TYR A 56 7.01 -2.59 -0.24
C TYR A 56 6.45 -1.22 -0.70
N ALA A 57 5.77 -1.19 -1.84
CA ALA A 57 5.14 0.02 -2.36
C ALA A 57 4.09 0.57 -1.37
N GLY A 58 3.19 -0.28 -0.89
CA GLY A 58 2.13 0.11 0.04
C GLY A 58 2.67 0.52 1.41
N VAL A 59 3.43 -0.36 2.08
CA VAL A 59 3.83 -0.16 3.47
C VAL A 59 5.00 0.82 3.61
N VAL A 60 6.04 0.66 2.79
CA VAL A 60 7.29 1.43 2.94
C VAL A 60 7.24 2.71 2.12
N ALA A 61 7.09 2.60 0.80
CA ALA A 61 7.19 3.77 -0.08
C ALA A 61 6.05 4.76 0.16
N LEU A 62 4.80 4.29 0.13
CA LEU A 62 3.63 5.15 0.31
C LEU A 62 3.27 5.33 1.79
N GLY A 63 3.16 4.24 2.55
CA GLY A 63 2.72 4.29 3.94
C GLY A 63 3.68 5.08 4.84
N ALA A 64 4.92 4.61 4.97
CA ALA A 64 5.92 5.26 5.80
C ALA A 64 6.55 6.50 5.14
N GLY A 65 6.75 6.47 3.82
CA GLY A 65 7.42 7.54 3.08
C GLY A 65 6.55 8.78 2.84
N GLU A 66 5.25 8.60 2.56
CA GLU A 66 4.41 9.70 2.09
C GLU A 66 3.20 9.96 3.01
N LEU A 67 2.45 8.92 3.34
CA LEU A 67 1.18 9.02 4.08
C LEU A 67 1.41 9.42 5.54
N LEU A 68 2.30 8.71 6.25
CA LEU A 68 2.50 8.93 7.68
C LEU A 68 3.03 10.34 8.01
N PRO A 69 4.01 10.92 7.26
CA PRO A 69 4.39 12.31 7.42
C PRO A 69 3.22 13.27 7.22
N ARG A 70 2.46 13.13 6.11
CA ARG A 70 1.30 14.01 5.82
C ARG A 70 0.22 13.96 6.90
N VAL A 71 -0.08 12.78 7.45
CA VAL A 71 -1.01 12.64 8.58
C VAL A 71 -0.51 13.41 9.79
N ARG A 72 0.79 13.29 10.12
CA ARG A 72 1.39 13.97 11.27
C ARG A 72 1.34 15.49 11.13
N ASP A 73 1.67 16.00 9.94
CA ASP A 73 1.65 17.44 9.66
C ASP A 73 0.24 17.99 9.76
N THR A 74 -0.75 17.29 9.18
CA THR A 74 -2.16 17.69 9.24
C THR A 74 -2.69 17.72 10.69
N VAL A 75 -2.25 16.79 11.54
CA VAL A 75 -2.64 16.76 12.96
C VAL A 75 -1.92 17.85 13.77
N ALA A 76 -0.68 18.19 13.42
CA ALA A 76 0.08 19.24 14.07
C ALA A 76 -0.48 20.64 13.75
N ASP A 77 -0.85 20.89 12.50
CA ASP A 77 -1.45 22.16 12.05
C ASP A 77 -2.86 22.40 12.61
N GLY A 78 -3.56 21.33 13.02
CA GLY A 78 -4.87 21.41 13.63
C GLY A 78 -4.88 21.72 15.13
N ARG A 79 -3.72 21.83 15.79
CA ARG A 79 -3.56 22.19 17.21
C ARG A 79 -3.17 23.65 17.38
#